data_AF-A0A4Y8ARG5-F1
#
_entry.id   AF-A0A4Y8ARG5-F1
#
_cell.length_a   1.000
_cell.length_b   1.000
_cell.length_c   1.000
_cell.angle_alpha   90.00
_cell.angle_beta   90.00
_cell.angle_gamma   90.00
#
_symmetry.space_group_name_H-M   'P 1'
#
loop_
_entity.id
_entity.type
_entity.pdbx_description
1 polymer ?
#
loop_
_entity_poly.entity_id
_entity_poly.type
_entity_poly.pdbx_seq_one_letter_code
_entity_poly.pdbx_strand_id
1 'polypeptide(L)'
;MYTLNIKNNYPWAITVNGNKIINDQGDSAGLKNQGNSYVTIPGIGKMAFIDLVDKKITGYPFIKETWDILIRTSNVEAYYRYKGRRELSAVIDQYET
;
A
#
# COMPACT_ATOMS: atom_id res chain seq x y z
N MET A 1 -9.12 7.17 -6.13
CA MET A 1 -7.90 6.79 -6.88
C MET A 1 -6.71 7.53 -6.30
N TYR A 2 -5.60 6.86 -6.04
CA TYR A 2 -4.39 7.41 -5.41
C TYR A 2 -3.11 7.07 -6.22
N THR A 3 -1.99 7.68 -5.87
CA THR A 3 -0.65 7.32 -6.34
C THR A 3 0.03 6.48 -5.26
N LEU A 4 0.51 5.30 -5.62
CA LEU A 4 1.26 4.41 -4.74
C LEU A 4 2.73 4.43 -5.12
N ASN A 5 3.57 4.98 -4.25
CA ASN A 5 5.01 4.92 -4.37
C ASN A 5 5.51 3.75 -3.53
N ILE A 6 6.21 2.80 -4.15
CA ILE A 6 6.74 1.64 -3.46
C ILE A 6 8.25 1.62 -3.61
N LYS A 7 8.96 1.43 -2.51
CA LYS A 7 10.38 1.08 -2.48
C LYS A 7 10.52 -0.35 -1.98
N ASN A 8 11.28 -1.17 -2.68
CA ASN A 8 11.54 -2.55 -2.29
C ASN A 8 12.95 -2.70 -1.73
N ASN A 9 13.07 -2.67 -0.41
CA ASN A 9 14.31 -3.00 0.28
C ASN A 9 14.40 -4.50 0.63
N TYR A 10 13.39 -5.30 0.26
CA TYR A 10 13.34 -6.73 0.54
C TYR A 10 14.32 -7.52 -0.35
N PRO A 11 14.87 -8.66 0.11
CA PRO A 11 15.88 -9.43 -0.64
C PRO A 11 15.38 -10.07 -1.95
N TRP A 12 14.09 -10.01 -2.24
CA TRP A 12 13.51 -10.57 -3.46
C TRP A 12 12.63 -9.55 -4.17
N ALA A 13 12.53 -9.69 -5.49
CA ALA A 13 11.60 -8.92 -6.30
C ALA A 13 10.15 -9.12 -5.83
N ILE A 14 9.39 -8.02 -5.81
CA ILE A 14 7.97 -8.00 -5.45
C ILE A 14 7.12 -7.70 -6.69
N THR A 15 5.86 -8.13 -6.65
CA THR A 15 4.93 -7.94 -7.77
C THR A 15 3.69 -7.16 -7.35
N VAL A 16 3.44 -6.02 -7.99
CA VAL A 16 2.23 -5.22 -7.82
C VAL A 16 1.20 -5.63 -8.87
N ASN A 17 -0.04 -5.87 -8.43
CA ASN A 17 -1.20 -6.21 -9.27
C ASN A 17 -0.95 -7.39 -10.24
N GLY A 18 -0.01 -8.28 -9.89
CA GLY A 18 0.33 -9.47 -10.67
C GLY A 18 1.16 -9.22 -11.94
N ASN A 19 1.46 -7.96 -12.30
CA ASN A 19 2.11 -7.65 -13.58
C ASN A 19 3.29 -6.67 -13.46
N LYS A 20 3.30 -5.78 -12.46
CA LYS A 20 4.40 -4.84 -12.26
C LYS A 20 5.40 -5.44 -11.30
N ILE A 21 6.58 -5.77 -11.82
CA ILE A 21 7.72 -6.18 -11.00
C ILE A 21 8.45 -4.93 -10.49
N ILE A 22 8.83 -4.95 -9.22
CA ILE A 22 9.79 -4.04 -8.60
C ILE A 22 10.92 -4.93 -8.08
N ASN A 23 12.14 -4.72 -8.56
CA ASN A 23 13.27 -5.58 -8.23
C ASN A 23 13.70 -5.38 -6.77
N ASP A 24 14.66 -6.17 -6.30
CA ASP A 24 15.25 -6.03 -4.97
C ASP A 24 16.22 -4.83 -4.89
N GLN A 25 16.99 -4.75 -3.80
CA GLN A 25 18.10 -3.79 -3.63
C GLN A 25 17.70 -2.31 -3.67
N GLY A 26 16.50 -1.98 -3.20
CA GLY A 26 16.04 -0.61 -3.08
C GLY A 26 15.42 -0.03 -4.36
N ASP A 27 15.12 -0.87 -5.37
CA ASP A 27 14.34 -0.46 -6.55
C ASP A 27 13.00 0.15 -6.12
N SER A 28 12.49 1.07 -6.93
CA SER A 28 11.27 1.81 -6.60
C SER A 28 10.40 2.10 -7.81
N ALA A 29 9.09 2.19 -7.57
CA ALA A 29 8.12 2.52 -8.59
C ALA A 29 7.02 3.44 -8.05
N GLY A 30 6.69 4.46 -8.84
CA GLY A 30 5.51 5.30 -8.64
C GLY A 30 4.37 4.85 -9.55
N LEU A 31 3.28 4.38 -8.94
CA LEU A 31 2.09 3.88 -9.63
C LEU A 31 0.97 4.90 -9.49
N LYS A 32 0.66 5.62 -10.56
CA LYS A 32 -0.39 6.64 -10.55
C LYS A 32 -1.77 6.04 -10.76
N ASN A 33 -2.82 6.75 -10.33
CA ASN A 33 -4.21 6.43 -10.63
C ASN A 33 -4.64 5.00 -10.21
N GLN A 34 -4.15 4.56 -9.06
CA GLN A 34 -4.50 3.28 -8.46
C GLN A 34 -5.88 3.35 -7.81
N GLY A 35 -6.72 2.34 -8.07
CA GLY A 35 -7.86 1.99 -7.24
C GLY A 35 -7.41 0.94 -6.21
N ASN A 36 -8.12 -0.18 -6.13
CA ASN A 36 -7.63 -1.31 -5.35
C ASN A 36 -6.36 -1.88 -5.98
N SER A 37 -5.33 -2.06 -5.16
CA SER A 37 -4.07 -2.66 -5.57
C SER A 37 -3.60 -3.67 -4.54
N TYR A 38 -2.69 -4.55 -4.94
CA TYR A 38 -2.02 -5.45 -4.01
C TYR A 38 -0.56 -5.65 -4.39
N VAL A 39 0.26 -5.89 -3.39
CA VAL A 39 1.69 -6.21 -3.52
C VAL A 39 1.87 -7.63 -3.04
N THR A 40 2.43 -8.47 -3.91
CA THR A 40 2.83 -9.84 -3.58
C THR A 40 4.30 -9.82 -3.20
N ILE A 41 4.59 -10.27 -1.99
CA ILE A 41 5.93 -10.33 -1.41
C ILE A 41 6.26 -11.81 -1.22
N PRO A 42 7.26 -12.37 -1.93
CA PRO A 42 7.66 -13.76 -1.77
C PRO A 42 7.91 -14.12 -0.31
N GLY A 43 7.45 -15.28 0.15
CA GLY A 43 7.64 -15.74 1.54
C GLY A 43 6.76 -15.06 2.60
N ILE A 44 6.24 -13.85 2.36
CA ILE A 44 5.38 -13.12 3.31
C ILE A 44 3.90 -13.22 2.95
N GLY A 45 3.55 -13.05 1.67
CA GLY A 45 2.17 -13.12 1.18
C GLY A 45 1.74 -11.89 0.39
N LYS A 46 0.47 -11.49 0.53
CA LYS A 46 -0.12 -10.37 -0.22
C LYS A 46 -0.58 -9.26 0.71
N MET A 47 -0.07 -8.05 0.48
CA MET A 47 -0.57 -6.83 1.09
C MET A 47 -1.56 -6.17 0.14
N ALA A 48 -2.77 -5.90 0.61
CA ALA A 48 -3.81 -5.21 -0.15
C ALA A 48 -3.91 -3.74 0.25
N PHE A 49 -4.06 -2.87 -0.75
CA PHE A 49 -4.31 -1.45 -0.64
C PHE A 49 -5.69 -1.18 -1.24
N ILE A 50 -6.67 -0.93 -0.40
CA ILE A 50 -8.08 -0.82 -0.79
C ILE A 50 -8.48 0.64 -0.73
N ASP A 51 -8.85 1.19 -1.88
CA ASP A 51 -9.40 2.54 -1.97
C ASP A 51 -10.87 2.50 -1.57
N LEU A 52 -11.16 3.03 -0.39
CA LEU A 52 -12.51 3.06 0.16
C LEU A 52 -13.29 4.31 -0.28
N VAL A 53 -12.66 5.19 -1.06
CA VAL A 53 -13.27 6.42 -1.57
C VAL A 53 -13.79 7.27 -0.41
N ASP A 54 -15.10 7.33 -0.20
CA ASP A 54 -15.80 8.08 0.85
C ASP A 54 -16.35 7.19 1.98
N LYS A 55 -16.18 5.86 1.86
CA LYS A 55 -16.75 4.89 2.80
C LYS A 55 -15.94 4.82 4.09
N LYS A 56 -16.58 5.23 5.18
CA LYS A 56 -16.06 5.10 6.55
C LYS A 56 -16.22 3.68 7.08
N ILE A 57 -15.15 3.14 7.69
CA ILE A 57 -15.24 1.95 8.53
C ILE A 57 -15.69 2.36 9.93
N THR A 58 -16.82 1.83 10.39
CA THR A 58 -17.35 2.06 11.74
C THR A 58 -16.44 1.44 12.80
N GLY A 59 -16.24 2.12 13.93
CA GLY A 59 -15.45 1.59 15.05
C GLY A 59 -13.97 2.01 15.05
N TYR A 60 -13.49 2.71 14.02
CA TYR A 60 -12.19 3.36 14.08
C TYR A 60 -12.28 4.69 14.83
N PRO A 61 -11.68 4.80 16.02
CA PRO A 61 -11.69 6.04 16.77
C PRO A 61 -10.71 7.02 16.13
N PHE A 62 -11.14 8.28 15.97
CA PHE A 62 -10.32 9.43 15.56
C PHE A 62 -9.90 9.56 14.08
N ILE A 63 -10.79 9.84 13.12
CA ILE A 63 -10.28 10.38 11.83
C ILE A 63 -11.25 11.40 11.18
N LYS A 64 -10.80 12.65 10.97
CA LYS A 64 -11.60 13.81 10.51
C LYS A 64 -11.57 13.99 8.99
N GLU A 65 -10.67 13.30 8.30
CA GLU A 65 -10.33 13.47 6.90
C GLU A 65 -11.31 12.76 5.95
N THR A 66 -11.20 13.02 4.64
CA THR A 66 -12.27 12.72 3.66
C THR A 66 -12.04 11.45 2.82
N TRP A 67 -10.78 11.14 2.48
CA TRP A 67 -10.43 10.04 1.58
C TRP A 67 -9.71 8.91 2.30
N ASP A 68 -10.03 7.68 1.92
CA ASP A 68 -9.77 6.51 2.76
C ASP A 68 -8.98 5.43 2.01
N ILE A 69 -7.92 4.91 2.66
CA ILE A 69 -7.22 3.71 2.21
C ILE A 69 -7.16 2.73 3.38
N LEU A 70 -7.63 1.51 3.14
CA LEU A 70 -7.40 0.38 4.03
C LEU A 70 -6.23 -0.44 3.50
N ILE A 71 -5.20 -0.58 4.32
CA ILE A 71 -4.05 -1.43 4.04
C ILE A 71 -4.20 -2.67 4.92
N ARG A 72 -4.14 -3.86 4.34
CA ARG A 72 -4.24 -5.11 5.11
C ARG A 72 -3.28 -6.16 4.61
N THR A 73 -2.71 -6.92 5.53
CA THR A 73 -1.89 -8.09 5.23
C THR A 73 -2.10 -9.14 6.32
N SER A 74 -2.31 -10.39 5.92
CA SER A 74 -2.59 -11.50 6.83
C SER A 74 -3.70 -11.17 7.84
N ASN A 75 -3.35 -10.95 9.11
CA ASN A 75 -4.25 -10.65 10.23
C ASN A 75 -4.07 -9.23 10.79
N VAL A 76 -3.32 -8.37 10.10
CA VAL A 76 -3.06 -6.99 10.51
C VAL A 76 -3.62 -6.03 9.48
N GLU A 77 -4.27 -4.98 9.96
CA GLU A 77 -4.77 -3.89 9.13
C GLU A 77 -4.36 -2.53 9.68
N ALA A 78 -4.11 -1.61 8.75
CA ALA A 78 -3.89 -0.20 9.00
C ALA A 78 -4.93 0.58 8.18
N TYR A 79 -5.71 1.39 8.87
CA TYR A 79 -6.70 2.26 8.26
C TYR A 79 -6.22 3.70 8.33
N TYR A 80 -6.13 4.34 7.16
CA TYR A 80 -5.60 5.68 7.02
C TYR A 80 -6.59 6.54 6.24
N ARG A 81 -6.87 7.76 6.73
CA ARG A 81 -7.63 8.77 5.98
C ARG A 81 -6.82 10.04 5.86
N TYR A 82 -6.98 10.75 4.75
CA TYR A 82 -6.20 11.95 4.45
C TYR A 82 -7.01 13.00 3.68
N LYS A 83 -6.51 14.23 3.69
CA LYS A 83 -7.08 15.38 2.97
C LYS A 83 -6.01 15.99 2.08
N GLY A 84 -6.27 16.09 0.78
CA GLY A 84 -5.33 16.66 -0.19
C GLY A 84 -4.82 15.64 -1.22
N ARG A 85 -3.53 15.74 -1.58
CA ARG A 85 -2.92 14.89 -2.61
C ARG A 85 -2.98 13.43 -2.19
N ARG A 86 -3.56 12.61 -3.07
CA ARG A 86 -3.79 11.19 -2.86
C ARG A 86 -2.52 10.39 -3.11
N GLU A 87 -1.49 10.61 -2.30
CA GLU A 87 -0.19 9.95 -2.44
C GLU A 87 0.09 9.09 -1.20
N LEU A 88 0.47 7.83 -1.43
CA LEU A 88 0.84 6.87 -0.40
C LEU A 88 2.22 6.32 -0.73
N SER A 89 3.12 6.31 0.26
CA SER A 89 4.44 5.72 0.13
C SER A 89 4.55 4.50 1.04
N ALA A 90 4.98 3.37 0.47
CA ALA A 90 5.23 2.13 1.17
C ALA A 90 6.69 1.71 0.95
N VAL A 91 7.41 1.45 2.05
CA VAL A 91 8.74 0.83 2.01
C VAL A 91 8.58 -0.61 2.48
N ILE A 92 8.88 -1.55 1.60
CA ILE A 92 8.89 -2.97 1.94
C ILE A 92 10.25 -3.29 2.54
N ASP A 93 10.24 -3.71 3.80
CA ASP A 93 11.42 -3.97 4.63
C ASP A 93 12.29 -2.72 4.92
N GLN A 94 11.76 -1.82 5.75
CA GLN A 94 12.40 -0.54 6.06
C GLN A 94 13.79 -0.66 6.71
N TYR A 95 14.02 -1.73 7.48
CA TYR A 95 15.26 -1.91 8.25
C TYR A 95 16.26 -2.83 7.57
N GLU A 96 15.88 -3.42 6.44
CA GLU A 96 16.65 -4.41 5.68
C GLU A 96 16.89 -5.69 6.52
N THR A 97 16.71 -6.85 5.90
CA THR A 97 17.00 -8.14 6.53
C THR A 97 18.49 -8.46 6.46
#